data_AF-A0A7V0JBB0-F1
#
_entry.id   AF-A0A7V0JBB0-F1
#
_cell.length_a   1.000
_cell.length_b   1.000
_cell.length_c   1.000
_cell.angle_alpha   90.00
_cell.angle_beta   90.00
_cell.angle_gamma   90.00
#
_symmetry.space_group_name_H-M   'P 1'
#
loop_
_entity.id
_entity.type
_entity.pdbx_description
1 polymer ?
#
loop_
_entity_poly.entity_id
_entity_poly.type
_entity_poly.pdbx_seq_one_letter_code
_entity_poly.pdbx_strand_id
1 'polypeptide(L)'
;MKTYAMKILVTVFLLTGFFSTTYLSNPAYSEETINSGLSIANVRARYLSNDNTLRITFLLLNKGKNNITVLTENLGMGLNRFTAVTDKPKNEYLCQIDTGMKMNYQGYDIIQSLYKSAPVTLRPNEGARINKHIKTRFNIDKNTDIIIRYRITEEFGKRFNTWHGSVETGPIKPKIK
;
A
#
# COMPACT_ATOMS: atom_id res chain seq x y z
N MET A 1 24.82 54.88 -38.37
CA MET A 1 24.25 54.35 -37.11
C MET A 1 22.99 53.50 -37.35
N LYS A 2 23.02 52.48 -38.21
CA LYS A 2 21.88 51.54 -38.40
C LYS A 2 22.28 50.06 -38.32
N THR A 3 23.57 49.76 -38.28
CA THR A 3 24.12 48.39 -38.38
C THR A 3 24.34 47.72 -37.02
N TYR A 4 24.40 48.47 -35.92
CA TYR A 4 24.62 47.92 -34.57
C TYR A 4 23.33 47.47 -33.87
N ALA A 5 22.18 48.09 -34.17
CA ALA A 5 20.90 47.72 -33.59
C ALA A 5 20.41 46.33 -34.05
N MET A 6 20.75 45.94 -35.28
CA MET A 6 20.30 44.66 -35.88
C MET A 6 21.07 43.45 -35.34
N LYS A 7 22.32 43.62 -34.86
CA LYS A 7 23.10 42.53 -34.26
C LYS A 7 22.68 42.21 -32.82
N ILE A 8 22.16 43.19 -32.07
CA ILE A 8 21.70 42.97 -30.69
C ILE A 8 20.35 42.25 -30.66
N LEU A 9 19.48 42.49 -31.65
CA LEU A 9 18.15 41.86 -31.72
C LEU A 9 18.23 40.35 -32.01
N VAL A 10 19.21 39.92 -32.82
CA VAL A 10 19.38 38.50 -33.22
C VAL A 10 20.01 37.67 -32.08
N THR A 11 20.89 38.25 -31.27
CA THR A 11 21.51 37.54 -30.14
C THR A 11 20.54 37.31 -28.99
N VAL A 12 19.58 38.21 -28.76
CA VAL A 12 18.57 38.04 -27.70
C VAL A 12 17.53 36.97 -28.07
N PHE A 13 17.21 36.80 -29.36
CA PHE A 13 16.25 35.79 -29.80
C PHE A 13 16.81 34.35 -29.78
N LEU A 14 18.13 34.19 -29.94
CA LEU A 14 18.78 32.87 -29.87
C LEU A 14 19.03 32.42 -28.42
N LEU A 15 19.06 33.33 -27.44
CA LEU A 15 19.23 32.98 -26.02
C LEU A 15 17.90 32.64 -25.32
N THR A 16 16.78 33.18 -25.80
CA THR A 16 15.45 32.88 -25.24
C THR A 16 14.80 31.63 -25.85
N GLY A 17 15.28 31.17 -27.01
CA GLY A 17 14.80 29.96 -27.68
C GLY A 17 15.39 28.63 -27.17
N PHE A 18 16.43 28.66 -26.33
CA PHE A 18 17.10 27.45 -25.85
C PHE A 18 16.69 26.98 -24.45
N PHE A 19 15.84 27.75 -23.75
CA PHE A 19 15.37 27.41 -22.40
C PHE A 19 13.92 26.88 -22.33
N SER A 20 13.25 26.68 -23.47
CA SER A 20 11.81 26.36 -23.49
C SER A 20 11.43 24.95 -23.95
N THR A 21 12.38 24.05 -24.23
CA THR A 21 12.06 22.66 -24.64
C THR A 21 12.51 21.57 -23.66
N THR A 22 12.78 21.92 -22.41
CA THR A 22 12.86 20.93 -21.32
C THR A 22 11.77 21.17 -20.28
N TYR A 23 10.53 21.38 -20.74
CA TYR A 23 9.41 20.74 -20.04
C TYR A 23 9.47 19.23 -20.31
N LEU A 24 10.52 18.60 -19.78
CA LEU A 24 10.37 17.25 -19.27
C LEU A 24 9.23 17.39 -18.27
N SER A 25 8.06 16.91 -18.68
CA SER A 25 7.03 16.47 -17.77
C SER A 25 7.68 15.46 -16.83
N ASN A 26 8.34 15.94 -15.78
CA ASN A 26 8.20 15.30 -14.49
C ASN A 26 6.70 15.39 -14.24
N PRO A 27 5.93 14.29 -14.30
CA PRO A 27 4.81 14.26 -13.39
C PRO A 27 5.46 14.47 -12.03
N ALA A 28 5.36 15.69 -11.50
CA ALA A 28 5.50 15.94 -10.09
C ALA A 28 4.38 15.11 -9.48
N TYR A 29 4.68 13.84 -9.26
CA TYR A 29 3.94 12.97 -8.38
C TYR A 29 4.04 13.69 -7.06
N SER A 30 2.97 14.40 -6.73
CA SER A 30 2.68 14.81 -5.36
C SER A 30 2.91 13.56 -4.52
N GLU A 31 4.00 13.52 -3.75
CA GLU A 31 4.14 12.58 -2.65
C GLU A 31 3.01 12.92 -1.68
N GLU A 32 1.85 12.30 -1.90
CA GLU A 32 0.73 12.37 -0.97
C GLU A 32 1.21 11.75 0.35
N THR A 33 1.13 12.56 1.40
CA THR A 33 1.54 12.23 2.75
C THR A 33 0.95 10.92 3.25
N ILE A 34 1.70 10.27 4.13
CA ILE A 34 1.37 9.06 4.87
C ILE A 34 -0.08 9.18 5.42
N ASN A 35 -0.97 8.29 4.96
CA ASN A 35 -2.47 8.32 5.05
C ASN A 35 -3.21 8.93 3.84
N SER A 36 -2.64 8.76 2.65
CA SER A 36 -3.20 9.11 1.35
C SER A 36 -4.51 8.37 1.03
N GLY A 37 -5.62 8.82 1.62
CA GLY A 37 -6.99 8.44 1.24
C GLY A 37 -7.41 6.99 1.46
N LEU A 38 -6.50 6.05 1.69
CA LEU A 38 -6.83 4.63 1.80
C LEU A 38 -7.37 4.29 3.18
N SER A 39 -8.42 3.47 3.23
CA SER A 39 -8.99 2.98 4.49
C SER A 39 -9.43 1.53 4.37
N ILE A 40 -9.55 0.84 5.50
CA ILE A 40 -10.13 -0.51 5.56
C ILE A 40 -11.61 -0.38 5.94
N ALA A 41 -12.49 -1.01 5.15
CA ALA A 41 -13.94 -1.01 5.34
C ALA A 41 -14.52 -2.43 5.19
N ASN A 42 -15.79 -2.60 5.60
CA ASN A 42 -16.59 -3.83 5.40
C ASN A 42 -15.86 -5.11 5.83
N VAL A 43 -15.29 -5.06 7.02
CA VAL A 43 -14.44 -6.10 7.57
C VAL A 43 -15.27 -7.26 8.11
N ARG A 44 -14.86 -8.48 7.76
CA ARG A 44 -15.44 -9.72 8.25
C ARG A 44 -14.33 -10.67 8.63
N ALA A 45 -14.38 -11.15 9.87
CA ALA A 45 -13.49 -12.18 10.38
C ALA A 45 -14.32 -13.41 10.80
N ARG A 46 -13.85 -14.59 10.41
CA ARG A 46 -14.42 -15.88 10.82
C ARG A 46 -13.30 -16.79 11.28
N TYR A 47 -13.39 -17.29 12.50
CA TYR A 47 -12.49 -18.29 13.01
C TYR A 47 -13.12 -19.67 12.88
N LEU A 48 -12.37 -20.60 12.30
CA LEU A 48 -12.71 -22.02 12.19
C LEU A 48 -11.89 -22.77 13.22
N SER A 49 -12.52 -23.19 14.32
CA SER A 49 -11.80 -23.78 15.45
C SER A 49 -11.28 -25.18 15.16
N ASN A 50 -11.95 -25.93 14.28
CA ASN A 50 -11.50 -27.26 13.84
C ASN A 50 -10.12 -27.21 13.15
N ASP A 51 -9.84 -26.15 12.39
CA ASP A 51 -8.65 -26.01 11.55
C ASP A 51 -7.71 -24.89 12.02
N ASN A 52 -7.96 -24.30 13.19
CA ASN A 52 -7.28 -23.11 13.72
C ASN A 52 -7.01 -22.04 12.64
N THR A 53 -8.02 -21.77 11.83
CA THR A 53 -7.90 -20.92 10.65
C THR A 53 -8.79 -19.69 10.78
N LEU A 54 -8.16 -18.51 10.74
CA LEU A 54 -8.82 -17.23 10.68
C LEU A 54 -9.01 -16.82 9.21
N ARG A 55 -10.26 -16.73 8.76
CA ARG A 55 -10.64 -16.19 7.46
C ARG A 55 -11.00 -14.73 7.61
N ILE A 56 -10.32 -13.88 6.85
CA ILE A 56 -10.47 -12.43 6.88
C ILE A 56 -10.87 -11.95 5.49
N THR A 57 -11.93 -11.15 5.42
CA THR A 57 -12.33 -10.42 4.23
C THR A 57 -12.49 -8.96 4.59
N PHE A 58 -11.92 -8.05 3.80
CA PHE A 58 -12.12 -6.61 3.95
C PHE A 58 -12.05 -5.90 2.60
N LEU A 59 -12.49 -4.64 2.60
CA LEU A 59 -12.41 -3.74 1.46
C LEU A 59 -11.31 -2.71 1.74
N LEU A 60 -10.34 -2.60 0.83
CA LEU A 60 -9.50 -1.41 0.72
C LEU A 60 -10.29 -0.36 -0.03
N LEU A 61 -10.61 0.76 0.61
CA LEU A 61 -11.47 1.81 0.07
C LEU A 61 -10.66 3.09 -0.11
N ASN A 62 -10.64 3.61 -1.34
CA ASN A 62 -10.06 4.92 -1.64
C ASN A 62 -11.06 6.03 -1.25
N LYS A 63 -10.82 6.71 -0.14
CA LYS A 63 -11.53 7.92 0.31
C LYS A 63 -10.84 9.22 -0.12
N GLY A 64 -9.73 9.11 -0.85
CA GLY A 64 -8.97 10.25 -1.39
C GLY A 64 -9.63 10.86 -2.62
N LYS A 65 -9.04 11.95 -3.11
CA LYS A 65 -9.46 12.64 -4.33
C LYS A 65 -8.75 12.13 -5.58
N ASN A 66 -7.64 11.42 -5.40
CA ASN A 66 -6.78 10.93 -6.46
C ASN A 66 -6.90 9.40 -6.62
N ASN A 67 -6.48 8.88 -7.77
CA ASN A 67 -6.42 7.44 -7.98
C ASN A 67 -5.32 6.81 -7.12
N ILE A 68 -5.59 5.65 -6.54
CA ILE A 68 -4.64 4.91 -5.70
C ILE A 68 -4.48 3.50 -6.25
N THR A 69 -3.24 3.09 -6.54
CA THR A 69 -2.96 1.69 -6.90
C THR A 69 -2.61 0.88 -5.66
N VAL A 70 -3.41 -0.15 -5.35
CA VAL A 70 -3.19 -1.06 -4.23
C VAL A 70 -2.82 -2.45 -4.71
N LEU A 71 -2.31 -3.29 -3.81
CA LEU A 71 -1.98 -4.69 -4.09
C LEU A 71 -3.01 -5.59 -3.43
N THR A 72 -3.49 -6.59 -4.17
CA THR A 72 -4.65 -7.38 -3.74
C THR A 72 -4.34 -8.85 -3.53
N GLU A 73 -3.32 -9.36 -4.22
CA GLU A 73 -2.94 -10.77 -4.19
C GLU A 73 -1.55 -10.99 -3.64
N ASN A 74 -1.27 -12.23 -3.25
CA ASN A 74 0.03 -12.68 -2.73
C ASN A 74 0.64 -11.82 -1.58
N LEU A 75 -0.20 -11.04 -0.90
CA LEU A 75 0.16 -10.40 0.36
C LEU A 75 0.41 -11.48 1.45
N GLY A 76 1.41 -11.30 2.28
CA GLY A 76 1.80 -12.20 3.37
C GLY A 76 2.99 -13.11 3.08
N MET A 77 3.76 -12.84 2.01
CA MET A 77 4.88 -13.68 1.57
C MET A 77 6.15 -13.60 2.42
N GLY A 78 6.24 -12.67 3.39
CA GLY A 78 7.33 -12.63 4.37
C GLY A 78 6.95 -13.30 5.68
N LEU A 79 5.95 -12.76 6.37
CA LEU A 79 5.31 -13.33 7.56
C LEU A 79 3.90 -12.74 7.70
N ASN A 80 2.85 -13.56 7.58
CA ASN A 80 1.57 -13.21 8.20
C ASN A 80 1.80 -13.19 9.71
N ARG A 81 2.07 -12.01 10.28
CA ARG A 81 2.26 -11.86 11.71
C ARG A 81 0.88 -11.77 12.34
N PHE A 82 0.47 -12.87 12.96
CA PHE A 82 -0.57 -12.85 13.97
C PHE A 82 0.14 -12.80 15.33
N THR A 83 0.16 -11.63 15.95
CA THR A 83 0.94 -11.38 17.18
C THR A 83 0.04 -10.79 18.25
N ALA A 84 0.19 -11.24 19.49
CA ALA A 84 -0.41 -10.58 20.63
C ALA A 84 0.12 -9.13 20.69
N VAL A 85 -0.78 -8.16 20.86
CA VAL A 85 -0.39 -6.76 21.03
C VAL A 85 0.12 -6.60 22.46
N THR A 86 1.43 -6.39 22.62
CA THR A 86 2.12 -6.40 23.92
C THR A 86 1.69 -5.27 24.86
N ASP A 87 1.12 -4.19 24.30
CA ASP A 87 0.80 -2.95 25.03
C ASP A 87 -0.71 -2.76 25.26
N LYS A 88 -1.51 -3.81 25.05
CA LYS A 88 -2.97 -3.78 25.07
C LYS A 88 -3.54 -4.94 25.88
N PRO A 89 -4.83 -4.91 26.28
CA PRO A 89 -5.42 -5.97 27.11
C PRO A 89 -5.12 -7.38 26.58
N LYS A 90 -4.91 -8.33 27.50
CA LYS A 90 -4.85 -9.76 27.18
C LYS A 90 -6.06 -10.08 26.28
N ASN A 91 -5.81 -10.63 25.10
CA ASN A 91 -6.77 -11.02 24.05
C ASN A 91 -6.89 -10.09 22.82
N GLU A 92 -5.98 -9.13 22.62
CA GLU A 92 -5.89 -8.40 21.36
C GLU A 92 -4.77 -8.92 20.46
N TYR A 93 -5.09 -9.23 19.21
CA TYR A 93 -4.16 -9.73 18.22
C TYR A 93 -4.12 -8.87 16.98
N LEU A 94 -2.91 -8.52 16.55
CA LEU A 94 -2.67 -7.87 15.28
C LEU A 94 -2.48 -8.92 14.19
N CYS A 95 -3.28 -8.82 13.15
CA CYS A 95 -3.14 -9.51 11.89
C CYS A 95 -2.54 -8.55 10.84
N GLN A 96 -1.24 -8.68 10.59
CA GLN A 96 -0.57 -7.89 9.55
C GLN A 96 -0.60 -8.61 8.20
N ILE A 97 -1.10 -7.90 7.19
CA ILE A 97 -1.13 -8.29 5.78
C ILE A 97 -0.22 -7.32 5.04
N ASP A 98 0.96 -7.79 4.65
CA ASP A 98 1.99 -6.97 4.02
C ASP A 98 2.55 -7.60 2.75
N THR A 99 3.25 -6.83 1.93
CA THR A 99 4.21 -7.38 0.97
C THR A 99 5.53 -7.58 1.71
N GLY A 100 5.61 -8.67 2.48
CA GLY A 100 6.78 -8.98 3.29
C GLY A 100 8.08 -8.77 2.52
N MET A 101 8.92 -7.87 3.03
CA MET A 101 10.26 -7.64 2.53
C MET A 101 11.17 -8.76 3.04
N LYS A 102 12.07 -9.21 2.18
CA LYS A 102 13.15 -10.20 2.39
C LYS A 102 12.77 -11.64 2.06
N MET A 103 12.87 -11.97 0.77
CA MET A 103 13.32 -13.30 0.38
C MET A 103 14.77 -13.18 -0.10
N ASN A 104 15.69 -13.85 0.59
CA ASN A 104 17.08 -13.97 0.16
C ASN A 104 17.21 -15.14 -0.80
N TYR A 105 17.79 -14.91 -1.98
CA TYR A 105 18.31 -15.98 -2.84
C TYR A 105 19.80 -15.71 -3.03
N GLN A 106 20.63 -16.67 -2.61
CA GLN A 106 22.10 -16.55 -2.68
C GLN A 106 22.67 -15.28 -2.02
N GLY A 107 22.04 -14.79 -0.95
CA GLY A 107 22.50 -13.61 -0.21
C GLY A 107 22.03 -12.26 -0.75
N TYR A 108 21.23 -12.24 -1.82
CA TYR A 108 20.61 -11.02 -2.35
C TYR A 108 19.14 -10.93 -1.96
N ASP A 109 18.71 -9.74 -1.52
CA ASP A 109 17.31 -9.40 -1.32
C ASP A 109 16.58 -9.39 -2.69
N ILE A 110 15.77 -10.41 -2.96
CA ILE A 110 14.91 -10.46 -4.14
C ILE A 110 13.57 -9.82 -3.80
N ILE A 111 13.27 -8.72 -4.50
CA ILE A 111 11.94 -8.13 -4.54
C ILE A 111 11.11 -8.87 -5.59
N GLN A 112 9.99 -9.48 -5.17
CA GLN A 112 9.14 -10.23 -6.09
C GLN A 112 8.51 -9.35 -7.16
N SER A 113 8.20 -9.97 -8.31
CA SER A 113 7.52 -9.32 -9.44
C SER A 113 6.12 -8.82 -9.05
N LEU A 114 5.82 -7.57 -9.41
CA LEU A 114 4.53 -6.90 -9.18
C LEU A 114 3.34 -7.67 -9.74
N TYR A 115 3.51 -8.38 -10.85
CA TYR A 115 2.44 -9.15 -11.50
C TYR A 115 1.85 -10.22 -10.59
N LYS A 116 2.65 -10.76 -9.67
CA LYS A 116 2.16 -11.73 -8.69
C LYS A 116 1.28 -11.07 -7.63
N SER A 117 1.40 -9.76 -7.40
CA SER A 117 0.69 -9.06 -6.33
C SER A 117 -0.64 -8.42 -6.77
N ALA A 118 -1.04 -8.62 -8.04
CA ALA A 118 -2.27 -8.11 -8.65
C ALA A 118 -2.55 -6.63 -8.31
N PRO A 119 -1.81 -5.69 -8.92
CA PRO A 119 -2.04 -4.27 -8.71
C PRO A 119 -3.42 -3.86 -9.25
N VAL A 120 -4.16 -3.10 -8.46
CA VAL A 120 -5.50 -2.59 -8.80
C VAL A 120 -5.54 -1.10 -8.53
N THR A 121 -5.83 -0.30 -9.56
CA THR A 121 -6.04 1.15 -9.42
C THR A 121 -7.47 1.43 -9.03
N LEU A 122 -7.65 2.13 -7.92
CA LEU A 122 -8.92 2.55 -7.34
C LEU A 122 -9.12 4.04 -7.60
N ARG A 123 -10.21 4.40 -8.27
CA ARG A 123 -10.69 5.79 -8.34
C ARG A 123 -11.25 6.24 -6.99
N PRO A 124 -11.50 7.55 -6.79
CA PRO A 124 -12.20 8.03 -5.60
C PRO A 124 -13.50 7.24 -5.35
N ASN A 125 -13.67 6.76 -4.11
CA ASN A 125 -14.75 5.92 -3.62
C ASN A 125 -14.82 4.50 -4.18
N GLU A 126 -13.85 4.05 -4.98
CA GLU A 126 -13.73 2.64 -5.35
C GLU A 126 -13.00 1.85 -4.28
N GLY A 127 -13.26 0.53 -4.26
CA GLY A 127 -12.54 -0.35 -3.36
C GLY A 127 -12.25 -1.73 -3.93
N ALA A 128 -11.15 -2.30 -3.45
CA ALA A 128 -10.70 -3.65 -3.78
C ALA A 128 -10.92 -4.59 -2.59
N ARG A 129 -11.51 -5.75 -2.85
CA ARG A 129 -11.71 -6.77 -1.82
C ARG A 129 -10.44 -7.58 -1.62
N ILE A 130 -10.05 -7.76 -0.37
CA ILE A 130 -8.98 -8.64 0.05
C ILE A 130 -9.58 -9.82 0.80
N ASN A 131 -9.13 -11.04 0.46
CA ASN A 131 -9.45 -12.26 1.18
C ASN A 131 -8.16 -12.92 1.66
N LYS A 132 -8.09 -13.28 2.94
CA LYS A 132 -6.95 -13.98 3.52
C LYS A 132 -7.39 -15.12 4.41
N HIS A 133 -6.62 -16.20 4.35
CA HIS A 133 -6.73 -17.34 5.24
C HIS A 133 -5.43 -17.42 6.03
N ILE A 134 -5.53 -17.33 7.34
CA ILE A 134 -4.38 -17.26 8.23
C ILE A 134 -4.50 -18.41 9.21
N LYS A 135 -3.54 -19.34 9.14
CA LYS A 135 -3.38 -20.33 10.20
C LYS A 135 -2.82 -19.64 11.43
N THR A 136 -3.52 -19.77 12.54
CA THR A 136 -3.10 -19.21 13.82
C THR A 136 -2.68 -20.34 14.76
N ARG A 137 -1.73 -20.05 15.64
CA ARG A 137 -1.35 -20.94 16.75
C ARG A 137 -2.07 -20.59 18.05
N PHE A 138 -2.85 -19.51 18.04
CA PHE A 138 -3.57 -19.00 19.19
C PHE A 138 -5.00 -19.46 19.17
N ASN A 139 -5.54 -19.78 20.35
CA ASN A 139 -6.94 -20.06 20.50
C ASN A 139 -7.73 -18.74 20.46
N ILE A 140 -8.50 -18.54 19.40
CA ILE A 140 -9.34 -17.36 19.20
C ILE A 140 -10.74 -17.68 19.71
N ASP A 141 -11.23 -16.88 20.64
CA ASP A 141 -12.57 -17.01 21.21
C ASP A 141 -13.43 -15.76 20.98
N LYS A 142 -14.66 -15.76 21.52
CA LYS A 142 -15.60 -14.63 21.40
C LYS A 142 -15.11 -13.33 22.07
N ASN A 143 -14.16 -13.43 23.01
CA ASN A 143 -13.61 -12.29 23.73
C ASN A 143 -12.37 -11.75 23.03
N THR A 144 -11.83 -12.47 22.06
CA THR A 144 -10.63 -12.11 21.31
C THR A 144 -10.91 -10.95 20.36
N ASP A 145 -10.10 -9.91 20.47
CA ASP A 145 -10.07 -8.78 19.56
C ASP A 145 -9.02 -8.97 18.48
N ILE A 146 -9.39 -8.67 17.24
CA ILE A 146 -8.49 -8.75 16.08
C ILE A 146 -8.37 -7.35 15.48
N ILE A 147 -7.14 -6.90 15.24
CA ILE A 147 -6.84 -5.75 14.39
C ILE A 147 -6.32 -6.26 13.06
N ILE A 148 -6.79 -5.71 11.96
CA ILE A 148 -6.22 -5.99 10.64
C ILE A 148 -5.41 -4.79 10.19
N ARG A 149 -4.15 -5.02 9.83
CA ARG A 149 -3.25 -4.03 9.26
C ARG A 149 -2.92 -4.40 7.83
N TYR A 150 -3.17 -3.48 6.91
CA TYR A 150 -2.63 -3.54 5.55
C TYR A 150 -1.43 -2.60 5.48
N ARG A 151 -0.27 -3.12 5.07
CA ARG A 151 0.98 -2.35 5.03
C ARG A 151 1.78 -2.64 3.77
N ILE A 152 2.16 -1.59 3.06
CA ILE A 152 3.13 -1.63 1.96
C ILE A 152 4.29 -0.73 2.33
N THR A 153 5.51 -1.22 2.18
CA THR A 153 6.70 -0.44 2.52
C THR A 153 6.97 0.62 1.47
N GLU A 154 7.59 1.73 1.89
CA GLU A 154 7.89 2.85 1.00
C GLU A 154 8.77 2.43 -0.19
N GLU A 155 9.81 1.64 0.06
CA GLU A 155 10.69 1.10 -0.98
C GLU A 155 9.90 0.33 -2.06
N PHE A 156 8.99 -0.55 -1.62
CA PHE A 156 8.18 -1.35 -2.54
C PHE A 156 7.18 -0.49 -3.31
N GLY A 157 6.48 0.42 -2.62
CA GLY A 157 5.50 1.30 -3.24
C GLY A 157 6.13 2.25 -4.26
N LYS A 158 7.28 2.87 -3.93
CA LYS A 158 8.02 3.72 -4.86
C LYS A 158 8.51 2.95 -6.08
N ARG A 159 9.06 1.74 -5.90
CA ARG A 159 9.56 0.91 -7.01
C ARG A 159 8.47 0.52 -8.01
N PHE A 160 7.25 0.28 -7.55
CA PHE A 160 6.16 -0.23 -8.38
C PHE A 160 5.03 0.77 -8.61
N ASN A 161 5.21 2.02 -8.21
CA ASN A 161 4.20 3.08 -8.26
C ASN A 161 2.85 2.63 -7.65
N THR A 162 2.91 2.00 -6.48
CA THR A 162 1.75 1.61 -5.69
C THR A 162 1.71 2.38 -4.38
N TRP A 163 0.52 2.43 -3.78
CA TRP A 163 0.34 2.97 -2.44
C TRP A 163 1.33 2.36 -1.45
N HIS A 164 1.92 3.21 -0.61
CA HIS A 164 2.75 2.80 0.52
C HIS A 164 2.28 3.48 1.81
N GLY A 165 2.47 2.79 2.93
CA GLY A 165 1.98 3.22 4.23
C GLY A 165 1.42 2.06 5.03
N SER A 166 0.71 2.38 6.11
CA SER A 166 0.04 1.41 6.97
C SER A 166 -1.37 1.92 7.31
N VAL A 167 -2.38 1.08 7.13
CA VAL A 167 -3.76 1.36 7.54
C VAL A 167 -4.29 0.21 8.37
N GLU A 168 -5.07 0.54 9.40
CA GLU A 168 -5.54 -0.41 10.40
C GLU A 168 -7.04 -0.28 10.61
N THR A 169 -7.65 -1.40 11.00
CA THR A 169 -9.01 -1.39 11.54
C THR A 169 -8.97 -1.04 13.02
N GLY A 170 -10.13 -0.62 13.57
CA GLY A 170 -10.37 -0.82 14.99
C GLY A 170 -10.43 -2.33 15.34
N PRO A 171 -10.44 -2.68 16.64
CA PRO A 171 -10.67 -4.05 17.09
C PRO A 171 -11.99 -4.61 16.55
N ILE A 172 -11.96 -5.84 16.03
CA ILE A 172 -13.15 -6.57 15.60
C ILE A 172 -13.25 -7.91 16.33
N LYS A 173 -14.49 -8.37 16.54
CA LYS A 173 -14.75 -9.73 17.02
C LYS A 173 -14.91 -10.71 15.86
N PRO A 174 -14.16 -11.82 15.82
CA PRO A 174 -14.38 -12.87 14.83
C PRO A 174 -15.65 -13.66 15.13
N LYS A 175 -16.37 -14.05 14.08
CA LYS A 175 -17.43 -15.07 14.21
C LYS A 175 -16.77 -16.44 14.38
N ILE A 176 -17.05 -17.11 15.49
CA ILE A 176 -16.56 -18.47 15.77
C ILE A 176 -17.48 -19.49 15.10
N LYS A 177 -16.90 -20.52 14.47
CA LYS A 177 -17.60 -21.64 13.87
C LYS A 177 -16.85 -22.94 14.11
#